data_AF-A0A1A8LQF1-F1
#
_entry.id   AF-A0A1A8LQF1-F1
#
_cell.length_a   1.000
_cell.length_b   1.000
_cell.length_c   1.000
_cell.angle_alpha   90.00
_cell.angle_beta   90.00
_cell.angle_gamma   90.00
#
_symmetry.space_group_name_H-M   'P 1'
#
loop_
_entity.id
_entity.type
_entity.pdbx_description
1 polymer ?
#
loop_
_entity_poly.entity_id
_entity_poly.type
_entity_poly.pdbx_seq_one_letter_code
_entity_poly.pdbx_strand_id
1 'polypeptide(L)'
;DNLNSPAQLLMSRRLRSILPATPKQLEPQVVCQRKVHERREVCQQRQQTYFNRAARPLPQLCPGAPVRFRQQDGPGNQLWSKVVLTRPEATT
;
A
#
# COMPACT_ATOMS: atom_id res chain seq x y z
N ASP A 1 2.73 13.36 15.37
CA ASP A 1 1.59 12.56 14.85
C ASP A 1 1.02 11.67 15.95
N ASN A 2 -0.08 12.10 16.58
CA ASN A 2 -0.77 11.38 17.67
C ASN A 2 -1.53 10.15 17.14
N LEU A 3 -0.81 9.19 16.58
CA LEU A 3 -1.34 7.88 16.22
C LEU A 3 -0.93 6.88 17.30
N ASN A 4 -1.91 6.14 17.82
CA ASN A 4 -1.63 4.97 18.64
C ASN A 4 -0.80 3.98 17.81
N SER A 5 0.14 3.28 18.45
CA SER A 5 0.96 2.29 17.75
C SER A 5 0.09 1.20 17.11
N PRO A 6 0.55 0.51 16.05
CA PRO A 6 -0.22 -0.55 15.42
C PRO A 6 -0.71 -1.61 16.41
N ALA A 7 0.12 -1.96 17.39
CA ALA A 7 -0.23 -2.89 18.44
C ALA A 7 -1.31 -2.34 19.40
N GLN A 8 -1.31 -1.04 19.69
CA GLN A 8 -2.36 -0.40 20.48
C GLN A 8 -3.69 -0.35 19.73
N LEU A 9 -3.66 -0.09 18.42
CA LEU A 9 -4.85 -0.11 17.56
C LEU A 9 -5.45 -1.52 17.49
N LEU A 10 -4.60 -2.54 17.37
CA LEU A 10 -5.02 -3.95 17.35
C LEU A 10 -5.63 -4.39 18.70
N MET A 11 -4.99 -4.00 19.80
CA MET A 11 -5.34 -4.47 21.14
C MET A 11 -6.38 -3.61 21.86
N SER A 12 -6.77 -2.47 21.25
CA SER A 12 -7.68 -1.47 21.80
C SER A 12 -7.33 -1.02 23.23
N ARG A 13 -6.03 -0.99 23.59
CA ARG A 13 -5.52 -0.56 24.90
C ARG A 13 -4.07 -0.12 24.82
N ARG A 14 -3.58 0.58 25.86
CA ARG A 14 -2.16 0.90 25.99
C ARG A 14 -1.35 -0.36 26.33
N LEU A 15 -0.20 -0.55 25.69
CA LEU A 15 0.72 -1.64 26.02
C LEU A 15 1.41 -1.38 27.36
N ARG A 16 1.82 -2.45 28.04
CA ARG A 16 2.56 -2.39 29.31
C ARG A 16 3.90 -1.67 29.10
N SER A 17 4.24 -0.79 30.04
CA SER A 17 5.54 -0.10 30.10
C SER A 17 6.24 -0.39 31.42
N ILE A 18 7.55 -0.14 31.48
CA ILE A 18 8.35 -0.22 32.71
C ILE A 18 7.91 0.85 33.71
N LEU A 19 7.49 2.01 33.19
CA LEU A 19 6.93 3.08 34.02
C LEU A 19 5.56 2.66 34.59
N PRO A 20 5.28 3.01 35.85
CA PRO A 20 3.98 2.75 36.46
C PRO A 20 2.84 3.33 35.61
N ALA A 21 1.85 2.50 35.30
CA ALA A 21 0.66 2.93 34.59
C ALA A 21 -0.38 3.46 35.58
N THR A 22 -0.98 4.59 35.25
CA THR A 22 -2.17 5.09 35.93
C THR A 22 -3.40 4.22 35.58
N PRO A 23 -4.41 4.12 36.46
CA PRO A 23 -5.60 3.32 36.18
C PRO A 23 -6.29 3.69 34.87
N LYS A 24 -6.33 4.99 34.54
CA LYS A 24 -6.87 5.51 33.27
C LYS A 24 -6.17 4.95 32.03
N GLN A 25 -4.90 4.56 32.13
CA GLN A 25 -4.15 3.97 31.03
C GLN A 25 -4.43 2.48 30.83
N LEU A 26 -5.08 1.83 31.80
CA LEU A 26 -5.47 0.42 31.73
C LEU A 26 -6.86 0.23 31.10
N GLU A 27 -7.62 1.29 30.91
CA GLU A 27 -8.94 1.22 30.27
C GLU A 27 -8.83 0.95 28.76
N PRO A 28 -9.75 0.15 28.19
CA PRO A 28 -9.83 -0.03 26.75
C PRO A 28 -10.12 1.30 26.05
N GLN A 29 -9.31 1.62 25.04
CA GLN A 29 -9.47 2.80 24.22
C GLN A 29 -9.74 2.37 22.78
N VAL A 30 -11.02 2.12 22.48
CA VAL A 30 -11.45 1.76 21.13
C VAL A 30 -11.38 3.01 20.25
N VAL A 31 -10.52 2.97 19.24
CA VAL A 31 -10.38 4.06 18.28
C VAL A 31 -11.44 3.91 17.19
N CYS A 32 -12.11 5.01 16.85
CA CYS A 32 -13.05 5.02 15.73
C CYS A 32 -12.35 4.64 14.42
N GLN A 33 -12.70 3.49 13.84
CA GLN A 33 -12.07 2.95 12.64
C GLN A 33 -12.12 3.93 11.47
N ARG A 34 -13.27 4.59 11.26
CA ARG A 34 -13.44 5.61 10.21
C ARG A 34 -12.37 6.70 10.28
N LYS A 35 -12.09 7.23 11.48
CA LYS A 35 -11.04 8.25 11.68
C LYS A 35 -9.65 7.72 11.38
N VAL A 36 -9.38 6.44 11.61
CA VAL A 36 -8.10 5.79 11.27
C VAL A 36 -7.95 5.68 9.75
N HIS A 37 -9.02 5.26 9.05
CA HIS A 37 -9.05 5.15 7.60
C HIS A 37 -8.85 6.50 6.91
N GLU A 38 -9.62 7.52 7.29
CA GLU A 38 -9.52 8.88 6.73
C GLU A 38 -8.09 9.44 6.88
N ARG A 39 -7.47 9.26 8.04
CA ARG A 39 -6.08 9.70 8.26
C ARG A 39 -5.08 8.90 7.44
N ARG A 40 -5.27 7.58 7.32
CA ARG A 40 -4.42 6.71 6.49
C ARG A 40 -4.43 7.18 5.04
N GLU A 41 -5.60 7.51 4.50
CA GLU A 41 -5.74 8.02 3.13
C GLU A 41 -4.98 9.33 2.93
N VAL A 42 -5.08 10.27 3.87
CA VAL A 42 -4.32 11.52 3.84
C VAL A 42 -2.81 11.27 3.85
N CYS A 43 -2.33 10.35 4.71
CA CYS A 43 -0.93 9.97 4.73
C CYS A 43 -0.46 9.33 3.42
N GLN A 44 -1.27 8.45 2.83
CA GLN A 44 -0.98 7.82 1.54
C GLN A 44 -0.94 8.82 0.40
N GLN A 45 -1.88 9.77 0.34
CA GLN A 45 -1.86 10.85 -0.66
C GLN A 45 -0.59 11.70 -0.52
N ARG A 46 -0.20 12.03 0.71
CA ARG A 46 1.03 12.77 0.98
C ARG A 46 2.26 12.00 0.50
N GLN A 47 2.34 10.71 0.84
CA GLN A 47 3.42 9.82 0.41
C GLN A 47 3.48 9.72 -1.11
N GLN A 48 2.35 9.51 -1.78
CA GLN A 48 2.23 9.47 -3.23
C GLN A 48 2.73 10.77 -3.86
N THR A 49 2.32 11.92 -3.30
CA THR A 49 2.73 13.23 -3.79
C THR A 49 4.25 13.38 -3.73
N TYR A 50 4.90 13.04 -2.61
CA TYR A 50 6.35 13.17 -2.48
C TYR A 50 7.13 12.13 -3.29
N PHE A 51 6.67 10.86 -3.30
CA PHE A 51 7.29 9.79 -4.08
C PHE A 51 7.25 10.10 -5.57
N ASN A 52 6.10 10.57 -6.07
CA ASN A 52 5.92 10.89 -7.48
C ASN A 52 6.70 12.12 -7.95
N ARG A 53 7.28 12.94 -7.06
CA ARG A 53 8.08 14.11 -7.47
C ARG A 53 9.29 13.73 -8.33
N ALA A 54 9.90 12.59 -8.05
CA ALA A 54 11.04 12.08 -8.80
C ALA A 54 10.64 11.02 -9.84
N ALA A 55 9.37 10.63 -9.89
CA ALA A 55 8.88 9.63 -10.83
C ALA A 55 8.78 10.22 -12.24
N ARG A 56 9.21 9.43 -13.23
CA ARG A 56 9.03 9.76 -14.65
C ARG A 56 7.88 8.91 -15.20
N PRO A 57 7.01 9.47 -16.05
CA PRO A 57 6.00 8.68 -16.73
C PRO A 57 6.67 7.59 -17.56
N LEU A 58 6.07 6.40 -17.60
CA LEU A 58 6.57 5.32 -18.45
C LEU A 58 6.44 5.74 -19.92
N PRO A 59 7.45 5.45 -20.76
CA PRO A 59 7.35 5.71 -22.19
C PRO A 59 6.21 4.90 -22.81
N GLN A 60 5.54 5.47 -23.80
CA GLN A 60 4.51 4.75 -24.55
C GLN A 60 5.11 3.54 -25.26
N LEU A 61 4.36 2.44 -25.25
CA LEU A 61 4.76 1.20 -25.89
C LEU A 61 4.41 1.25 -27.37
N CYS A 62 5.41 1.09 -28.24
CA CYS A 62 5.20 1.04 -29.69
C CYS A 62 4.94 -0.40 -30.16
N PRO A 63 4.04 -0.61 -31.13
CA PRO A 63 3.93 -1.91 -31.81
C PRO A 63 5.29 -2.34 -32.38
N GLY A 64 5.63 -3.62 -32.22
CA GLY A 64 6.92 -4.17 -32.60
C GLY A 64 8.02 -4.05 -31.53
N ALA A 65 7.78 -3.35 -30.41
CA ALA A 65 8.75 -3.28 -29.33
C ALA A 65 8.85 -4.62 -28.55
N PRO A 66 10.06 -5.10 -28.24
CA PRO A 66 10.25 -6.26 -27.39
C PRO A 66 9.95 -5.87 -25.93
N VAL A 67 8.94 -6.50 -25.34
CA VAL A 67 8.57 -6.34 -23.94
C VAL A 67 8.78 -7.63 -23.17
N ARG A 68 8.90 -7.51 -21.84
CA ARG A 68 8.82 -8.68 -20.97
C ARG A 68 7.40 -8.86 -20.49
N PHE A 69 6.81 -10.00 -20.81
CA PHE A 69 5.49 -10.38 -20.35
C PHE A 69 5.64 -11.33 -19.15
N ARG A 70 4.81 -11.10 -18.13
CA ARG A 70 4.74 -11.96 -16.96
C ARG A 70 3.45 -12.77 -17.05
N GLN A 71 3.59 -14.04 -17.38
CA GLN A 71 2.46 -14.96 -17.49
C GLN A 71 1.94 -15.29 -16.08
N GLN A 72 0.61 -15.17 -15.89
CA GLN A 72 -0.06 -15.54 -14.63
C GLN A 72 -0.58 -16.98 -14.73
N ASP A 73 0.27 -17.92 -15.12
CA ASP A 73 -0.14 -19.32 -15.21
C ASP A 73 0.13 -20.01 -13.87
N GLY A 74 -0.88 -19.98 -13.02
CA GLY A 74 -0.99 -20.78 -11.81
C GLY A 74 -0.11 -20.34 -10.61
N PRO A 75 -0.41 -20.87 -9.40
CA PRO A 75 0.33 -20.57 -8.19
C PRO A 75 1.65 -21.36 -8.19
N GLY A 76 2.67 -20.86 -8.88
CA GLY A 76 4.02 -21.43 -8.77
C GLY A 76 4.99 -21.12 -9.90
N ASN A 77 4.53 -20.88 -11.13
CA ASN A 77 5.40 -20.66 -12.28
C ASN A 77 5.27 -19.22 -12.81
N GLN A 78 5.97 -18.30 -12.15
CA GLN A 78 6.11 -16.92 -12.61
C GLN A 78 7.29 -16.82 -13.60
N LEU A 79 7.09 -17.25 -14.85
CA LEU A 79 8.12 -17.12 -15.88
C LEU A 79 8.01 -15.76 -16.59
N TRP A 80 9.13 -15.03 -16.64
CA TRP A 80 9.24 -13.84 -17.48
C TRP A 80 9.62 -14.25 -18.90
N SER A 81 8.76 -13.99 -19.87
CA SER A 81 9.01 -14.26 -21.29
C SER A 81 9.22 -12.96 -22.07
N LYS A 82 10.06 -13.01 -23.12
CA LYS A 82 10.20 -11.90 -24.07
C LYS A 82 9.11 -12.04 -25.13
N VAL A 83 8.31 -11.02 -25.32
CA VAL A 83 7.19 -10.99 -26.28
C VAL A 83 7.27 -9.70 -27.08
N VAL A 84 6.88 -9.75 -28.35
CA VAL A 84 6.76 -8.54 -29.19
C VAL A 84 5.33 -8.05 -29.13
N LEU A 85 5.15 -6.75 -28.87
CA LEU A 85 3.81 -6.16 -28.88
C LEU A 85 3.24 -6.14 -30.30
N THR A 86 2.23 -6.95 -30.54
CA THR A 86 1.31 -6.76 -31.66
C THR A 86 0.35 -5.61 -31.35
N ARG A 87 -0.15 -4.92 -32.37
CA ARG A 87 -1.12 -3.83 -32.19
C ARG A 87 -2.30 -4.32 -31.34
N PRO A 88 -2.86 -3.47 -30.45
CA PRO A 88 -4.06 -3.87 -29.71
C PRO A 88 -5.16 -4.21 -30.71
N GLU A 89 -5.83 -5.35 -30.48
CA GLU A 89 -7.05 -5.67 -31.21
C GLU A 89 -8.07 -4.56 -30.91
N ALA A 90 -8.63 -3.95 -31.94
CA ALA A 90 -9.66 -2.94 -31.78
C ALA A 90 -10.93 -3.62 -31.27
N THR A 91 -11.15 -3.60 -29.95
CA THR A 91 -12.44 -4.01 -29.38
C THR A 91 -13.49 -2.99 -29.83
N THR A 92 -14.36 -3.41 -30.76
CA THR A 92 -15.56 -2.69 -31.20
C THR A 92 -16.71 -3.01 -30.26
#